data_AF-A0A9X3J4B3-F1
#
_entry.id   AF-A0A9X3J4B3-F1
#
_cell.length_a   1.000
_cell.length_b   1.000
_cell.length_c   1.000
_cell.angle_alpha   90.00
_cell.angle_beta   90.00
_cell.angle_gamma   90.00
#
_symmetry.space_group_name_H-M   'P 1'
#
loop_
_entity.id
_entity.type
_entity.pdbx_description
1 polymer ?
#
loop_
_entity_poly.entity_id
_entity_poly.type
_entity_poly.pdbx_seq_one_letter_code
_entity_poly.pdbx_strand_id
1 'polypeptide(L)'
;MKENIEKYLKEKRLRLDVEEPEQDLIWEGIRSGLQQKKKGLPEWFWKVAAIFIFVVSVTYFITNETPEKQIVVINLSDVSEELGEQESQLKHLANLKWEEVQQKLPEENTYLQFLLNELQELDAIYTTYQQDLNQTINNEPVVRAMLDYYEKKVKILNRLLLEIEKQKYHEETITL
;
A
#
# COMPACT_ATOMS: atom_id res chain seq x y z
N MET A 1 6.26 -11.38 -75.49
CA MET A 1 7.19 -11.90 -74.45
C MET A 1 6.48 -12.80 -73.44
N LYS A 2 5.28 -12.45 -72.97
CA LYS A 2 4.47 -13.26 -72.02
C LYS A 2 4.15 -14.68 -72.51
N GLU A 3 3.77 -14.83 -73.78
CA GLU A 3 3.39 -16.13 -74.38
C GLU A 3 4.53 -17.16 -74.40
N ASN A 4 5.79 -16.70 -74.53
CA ASN A 4 6.94 -17.60 -74.56
C ASN A 4 7.23 -18.20 -73.18
N ILE A 5 7.00 -17.42 -72.11
CA ILE A 5 7.17 -17.89 -70.73
C ILE A 5 6.06 -18.87 -70.37
N GLU A 6 4.83 -18.58 -70.78
CA GLU A 6 3.69 -19.49 -70.54
C GLU A 6 3.90 -20.84 -71.23
N LYS A 7 4.35 -20.83 -72.49
CA LYS A 7 4.66 -22.06 -73.22
C LYS A 7 5.81 -22.85 -72.58
N TYR A 8 6.87 -22.15 -72.15
CA TYR A 8 8.01 -22.74 -71.44
C TYR A 8 7.62 -23.41 -70.12
N LEU A 9 6.78 -22.74 -69.30
CA LEU A 9 6.30 -23.27 -68.02
C LEU A 9 5.38 -24.48 -68.22
N LYS A 10 4.52 -24.44 -69.24
CA LYS A 10 3.58 -25.52 -69.54
C LYS A 10 4.31 -26.78 -70.04
N GLU A 11 5.35 -26.61 -70.85
CA GLU A 11 6.18 -27.71 -71.37
C GLU A 11 7.06 -28.34 -70.29
N LYS A 12 7.61 -27.53 -69.37
CA LYS A 12 8.49 -28.01 -68.31
C LYS A 12 7.77 -28.35 -67.00
N ARG A 13 6.45 -28.23 -66.93
CA ARG A 13 5.64 -28.49 -65.72
C ARG A 13 5.98 -29.83 -65.06
N LEU A 14 6.05 -30.90 -65.84
CA LEU A 14 6.40 -32.25 -65.35
C LEU A 14 7.82 -32.37 -64.76
N ARG A 15 8.76 -31.47 -65.11
CA ARG A 15 10.11 -31.42 -64.51
C ARG A 15 10.23 -30.41 -63.37
N LEU A 16 9.22 -29.57 -63.19
CA LEU A 16 9.14 -28.61 -62.08
C LEU A 16 8.35 -29.20 -60.90
N ASP A 17 7.50 -30.18 -61.16
CA ASP A 17 6.68 -30.91 -60.20
C ASP A 17 7.42 -32.19 -59.74
N VAL A 18 8.68 -32.04 -59.31
CA VAL A 18 9.56 -33.17 -58.93
C VAL A 18 9.42 -33.55 -57.46
N GLU A 19 8.88 -32.67 -56.63
CA GLU A 19 8.87 -32.83 -55.19
C GLU A 19 7.47 -32.49 -54.68
N GLU A 20 6.70 -33.54 -54.33
CA GLU A 20 5.52 -33.34 -53.49
C GLU A 20 6.04 -32.85 -52.14
N PRO A 21 5.60 -31.68 -51.66
CA PRO A 21 6.06 -31.21 -50.36
C PRO A 21 5.67 -32.25 -49.31
N GLU A 22 6.62 -32.65 -48.47
CA GLU A 22 6.34 -33.54 -47.35
C GLU A 22 5.29 -32.90 -46.45
N GLN A 23 4.04 -33.37 -46.60
CA GLN A 23 2.88 -32.74 -45.96
C GLN A 23 3.06 -32.74 -44.44
N ASP A 24 3.69 -33.79 -43.89
CA ASP A 24 3.98 -33.90 -42.47
C ASP A 24 4.86 -32.77 -41.95
N LEU A 25 5.90 -32.35 -42.68
CA LEU A 25 6.75 -31.22 -42.28
C LEU A 25 5.99 -29.88 -42.29
N ILE A 26 5.11 -29.69 -43.26
CA ILE A 26 4.26 -28.48 -43.34
C ILE A 26 3.27 -28.46 -42.17
N TRP A 27 2.61 -29.59 -41.92
CA TRP A 27 1.65 -29.70 -40.83
C TRP A 27 2.30 -29.62 -39.45
N GLU A 28 3.54 -30.07 -39.31
CA GLU A 28 4.33 -29.95 -38.08
C GLU A 28 4.73 -28.49 -37.78
N GLY A 29 5.13 -27.73 -38.81
CA GLY A 29 5.34 -26.28 -38.70
C GLY A 29 4.08 -25.50 -38.30
N ILE A 30 2.93 -25.89 -38.85
CA ILE A 30 1.63 -25.27 -38.51
C ILE A 30 1.20 -25.67 -37.08
N ARG A 31 1.37 -26.94 -36.68
CA ARG A 31 1.05 -27.41 -35.33
C ARG A 31 1.94 -26.78 -34.26
N SER A 32 3.22 -26.60 -34.53
CA SER A 32 4.16 -25.94 -33.61
C SER A 32 3.84 -24.46 -33.42
N GLY A 33 3.31 -23.78 -34.44
CA GLY A 33 2.79 -22.40 -34.33
C GLY A 33 1.47 -22.30 -33.53
N LEU A 34 0.62 -23.33 -33.59
CA LEU A 34 -0.65 -23.37 -32.85
C LEU A 34 -0.49 -23.78 -31.37
N GLN A 35 0.58 -24.50 -31.04
CA GLN A 35 0.90 -24.90 -29.66
C GLN A 35 1.76 -23.87 -28.91
N GLN A 36 1.61 -22.58 -29.21
CA GLN A 36 1.99 -21.57 -28.23
C GLN A 36 1.10 -21.74 -27.00
N LYS A 37 1.55 -22.59 -26.07
CA LYS A 37 1.10 -22.58 -24.68
C LYS A 37 1.28 -21.14 -24.24
N LYS A 38 0.17 -20.39 -24.19
CA LYS A 38 0.13 -19.13 -23.47
C LYS A 38 0.68 -19.48 -22.10
N LYS A 39 1.90 -19.01 -21.81
CA LYS A 39 2.43 -19.01 -20.45
C LYS A 39 1.51 -18.05 -19.71
N GLY A 40 0.36 -18.58 -19.26
CA GLY A 40 -0.55 -17.86 -18.40
C GLY A 40 0.29 -17.39 -17.23
N LEU A 41 0.27 -16.10 -16.97
CA LEU A 41 0.80 -15.56 -15.74
C LEU A 41 0.19 -16.39 -14.60
N PRO A 42 0.97 -16.79 -13.58
CA PRO A 42 0.45 -17.60 -12.49
C PRO A 42 -0.80 -16.92 -11.93
N GLU A 43 -1.85 -17.70 -11.65
CA GLU A 43 -3.18 -17.22 -11.23
C GLU A 43 -3.12 -16.29 -10.00
N TRP A 44 -2.00 -16.29 -9.27
CA TRP A 44 -1.71 -15.35 -8.20
C TRP A 44 -1.64 -13.88 -8.67
N PHE A 45 -1.18 -13.59 -9.89
CA PHE A 45 -1.15 -12.22 -10.40
C PHE A 45 -2.56 -11.60 -10.48
N TRP A 46 -3.58 -12.41 -10.77
CA TRP A 46 -4.97 -11.93 -10.83
C TRP A 46 -5.51 -11.60 -9.44
N LYS A 47 -5.10 -12.36 -8.42
CA LYS A 47 -5.47 -12.09 -7.02
C LYS A 47 -4.81 -10.80 -6.50
N VAL A 48 -3.55 -10.57 -6.85
CA VAL A 48 -2.82 -9.34 -6.47
C VAL A 48 -3.43 -8.11 -7.14
N ALA A 49 -3.76 -8.19 -8.43
CA ALA A 49 -4.41 -7.09 -9.15
C ALA A 49 -5.79 -6.73 -8.55
N ALA A 50 -6.60 -7.73 -8.18
CA ALA A 50 -7.89 -7.50 -7.56
C ALA A 50 -7.77 -6.83 -6.18
N ILE A 51 -6.81 -7.28 -5.35
CA ILE A 51 -6.54 -6.67 -4.04
C ILE A 51 -6.05 -5.23 -4.21
N PHE A 52 -5.13 -4.99 -5.16
CA PHE A 52 -4.61 -3.64 -5.42
C PHE A 52 -5.71 -2.67 -5.89
N ILE A 53 -6.56 -3.10 -6.83
CA ILE A 53 -7.70 -2.31 -7.29
C ILE A 53 -8.69 -2.07 -6.14
N PHE A 54 -8.93 -3.07 -5.29
CA PHE A 54 -9.82 -2.92 -4.14
C PHE A 54 -9.27 -1.94 -3.11
N VAL A 55 -7.98 -2.02 -2.76
CA VAL A 55 -7.32 -1.08 -1.86
C VAL A 55 -7.37 0.32 -2.44
N VAL A 56 -6.95 0.52 -3.68
CA VAL A 56 -6.97 1.85 -4.34
C VAL A 56 -8.39 2.40 -4.43
N SER A 57 -9.38 1.55 -4.74
CA SER A 57 -10.77 1.98 -4.83
C SER A 57 -11.36 2.33 -3.47
N VAL A 58 -11.05 1.57 -2.42
CA VAL A 58 -11.47 1.89 -1.05
C VAL A 58 -10.80 3.19 -0.58
N THR A 59 -9.51 3.37 -0.84
CA THR A 59 -8.80 4.63 -0.52
C THR A 59 -9.40 5.82 -1.28
N TYR A 60 -9.72 5.65 -2.56
CA TYR A 60 -10.36 6.69 -3.39
C TYR A 60 -11.78 7.02 -2.93
N PHE A 61 -12.61 6.01 -2.60
CA PHE A 61 -13.94 6.25 -2.07
C PHE A 61 -13.91 6.93 -0.69
N ILE A 62 -13.00 6.54 0.21
CA ILE A 62 -12.84 7.20 1.52
C ILE A 62 -12.43 8.66 1.33
N THR A 63 -11.55 8.98 0.37
CA THR A 63 -11.11 10.36 0.12
C THR A 63 -12.11 11.21 -0.65
N ASN A 64 -12.98 10.60 -1.46
CA ASN A 64 -13.94 11.32 -2.32
C ASN A 64 -15.35 11.44 -1.71
N GLU A 65 -15.74 10.54 -0.79
CA GLU A 65 -17.01 10.60 -0.05
C GLU A 65 -16.89 11.33 1.29
N THR A 66 -15.68 11.60 1.77
CA THR A 66 -15.53 12.69 2.73
C THR A 66 -15.79 13.97 1.97
N PRO A 67 -16.90 14.72 2.22
CA PRO A 67 -16.86 16.12 1.91
C PRO A 67 -15.56 16.61 2.54
N GLU A 68 -14.83 17.44 1.80
CA GLU A 68 -13.78 18.29 2.34
C GLU A 68 -14.45 19.08 3.47
N LYS A 69 -14.60 18.44 4.65
CA LYS A 69 -14.58 19.10 5.92
C LYS A 69 -13.24 19.74 5.81
N GLN A 70 -13.26 21.02 5.41
CA GLN A 70 -12.38 21.99 5.99
C GLN A 70 -12.47 21.69 7.49
N ILE A 71 -11.60 20.77 7.92
CA ILE A 71 -11.08 20.78 9.26
C ILE A 71 -10.51 22.18 9.24
N VAL A 72 -11.29 23.13 9.76
CA VAL A 72 -10.72 24.37 10.21
C VAL A 72 -9.72 23.86 11.22
N VAL A 73 -8.50 23.65 10.75
CA VAL A 73 -7.35 23.51 11.60
C VAL A 73 -7.28 24.91 12.16
N ILE A 74 -8.06 25.12 13.23
CA ILE A 74 -7.84 26.21 14.15
C ILE A 74 -6.36 25.98 14.47
N ASN A 75 -5.47 26.77 13.88
CA ASN A 75 -4.08 26.72 14.27
C ASN A 75 -4.14 27.19 15.71
N LEU A 76 -3.93 26.28 16.66
CA LEU A 76 -3.99 26.56 18.09
C LEU A 76 -3.02 27.68 18.51
N SER A 77 -2.10 28.06 17.62
CA SER A 77 -1.31 29.31 17.60
C SER A 77 -2.14 30.60 17.75
N ASP A 78 -3.42 30.61 17.37
CA ASP A 78 -4.32 31.77 17.51
C ASP A 78 -4.77 32.02 18.97
N VAL A 79 -4.55 31.05 19.88
CA VAL A 79 -4.89 31.15 21.30
C VAL A 79 -3.66 31.57 22.13
N SER A 80 -2.52 30.93 21.87
CA SER A 80 -1.24 31.22 22.50
C SER A 80 -0.11 30.65 21.65
N GLU A 81 0.85 31.51 21.28
CA GLU A 81 2.01 31.15 20.44
C GLU A 81 2.88 30.06 21.11
N GLU A 82 3.07 30.15 22.43
CA GLU A 82 3.84 29.18 23.22
C GLU A 82 3.19 27.79 23.23
N LEU A 83 1.87 27.73 23.45
CA LEU A 83 1.15 26.45 23.48
C LEU A 83 1.09 25.79 22.09
N GLY A 84 0.94 26.60 21.03
CA GLY A 84 0.97 26.12 19.65
C GLY A 84 2.34 25.57 19.24
N GLU A 85 3.43 26.20 19.69
CA GLU A 85 4.79 25.69 19.45
C GLU A 85 5.01 24.35 20.16
N GLN A 86 4.62 24.25 21.44
CA GLN A 86 4.72 23.01 22.21
C GLN A 86 3.91 21.87 21.58
N GLU A 87 2.67 22.15 21.15
CA GLU A 87 1.84 21.17 20.44
C GLU A 87 2.53 20.68 19.15
N SER A 88 3.05 21.59 18.34
CA SER A 88 3.75 21.26 17.09
C SER A 88 4.96 20.36 17.32
N GLN A 89 5.77 20.68 18.33
CA GLN A 89 6.93 19.87 18.72
C GLN A 89 6.52 18.47 19.17
N LEU A 90 5.51 18.35 20.03
CA LEU A 90 5.02 17.06 20.51
C LEU A 90 4.39 16.23 19.40
N LYS A 91 3.63 16.85 18.49
CA LYS A 91 3.04 16.19 17.33
C LYS A 91 4.11 15.62 16.41
N HIS A 92 5.16 16.41 16.13
CA HIS A 92 6.30 15.95 15.36
C HIS A 92 7.00 14.76 16.04
N LEU A 93 7.24 14.85 17.35
CA LEU A 93 7.84 13.77 18.13
C LEU A 93 6.99 12.49 18.13
N ALA A 94 5.68 12.62 18.27
CA ALA A 94 4.74 11.49 18.22
C ALA A 94 4.78 10.80 16.86
N ASN A 95 4.81 11.56 15.77
CA ASN A 95 4.90 11.02 14.41
C ASN A 95 6.20 10.23 14.20
N LEU A 96 7.35 10.79 14.58
CA LEU A 96 8.63 10.10 14.48
C LEU A 96 8.64 8.76 15.24
N LYS A 97 8.10 8.75 16.46
CA LYS A 97 8.02 7.52 17.26
C LYS A 97 7.04 6.52 16.69
N TRP A 98 5.94 6.98 16.12
CA TRP A 98 4.99 6.09 15.44
C TRP A 98 5.61 5.43 14.22
N GLU A 99 6.35 6.17 13.39
CA GLU A 99 7.09 5.61 12.26
C GLU A 99 8.10 4.55 12.72
N GLU A 100 8.83 4.83 13.82
CA GLU A 100 9.76 3.87 14.41
C GLU A 100 9.05 2.60 14.90
N VAL A 101 7.89 2.75 15.56
CA VAL A 101 7.05 1.62 15.96
C VAL A 101 6.64 0.82 14.74
N GLN A 102 6.11 1.45 13.68
CA GLN A 102 5.67 0.74 12.48
C GLN A 102 6.79 -0.05 11.80
N GLN A 103 8.02 0.45 11.82
CA GLN A 103 9.17 -0.25 11.25
C GLN A 103 9.63 -1.44 12.09
N LYS A 104 9.45 -1.39 13.41
CA LYS A 104 9.97 -2.39 14.35
C LYS A 104 8.90 -3.35 14.87
N LEU A 105 7.61 -3.05 14.69
CA LEU A 105 6.50 -3.83 15.20
C LEU A 105 6.43 -5.20 14.49
N PRO A 106 6.47 -6.32 15.23
CA PRO A 106 6.29 -7.65 14.63
C PRO A 106 4.84 -7.84 14.15
N GLU A 107 4.63 -8.51 13.01
CA GLU A 107 3.29 -8.72 12.40
C GLU A 107 2.30 -9.45 13.33
N GLU A 108 2.79 -10.35 14.18
CA GLU A 108 1.96 -11.10 15.13
C GLU A 108 2.53 -10.99 16.55
N ASN A 109 2.22 -9.91 17.26
CA ASN A 109 2.60 -9.75 18.67
C ASN A 109 1.42 -9.55 19.60
N THR A 110 0.86 -10.67 20.08
CA THR A 110 -0.25 -10.68 21.05
C THR A 110 0.09 -9.94 22.34
N TYR A 111 1.37 -9.88 22.72
CA TYR A 111 1.82 -9.25 23.95
C TYR A 111 1.86 -7.71 23.87
N LEU A 112 1.94 -7.14 22.66
CA LEU A 112 1.88 -5.68 22.44
C LEU A 112 0.45 -5.16 22.16
N GLN A 113 -0.52 -6.06 21.93
CA GLN A 113 -1.90 -5.69 21.58
C GLN A 113 -2.56 -4.78 22.62
N PHE A 114 -2.28 -4.96 23.91
CA PHE A 114 -2.87 -4.10 24.95
C PHE A 114 -2.41 -2.64 24.82
N LEU A 115 -1.13 -2.40 24.45
CA LEU A 115 -0.59 -1.05 24.24
C LEU A 115 -1.13 -0.42 22.96
N LEU A 116 -1.31 -1.23 21.90
CA LEU A 116 -1.94 -0.79 20.66
C LEU A 116 -3.40 -0.39 20.89
N ASN A 117 -4.14 -1.17 21.69
CA ASN A 117 -5.51 -0.82 22.08
C ASN A 117 -5.54 0.45 22.94
N GLU A 118 -4.65 0.59 23.92
CA GLU A 118 -4.54 1.82 24.74
C GLU A 118 -4.27 3.05 23.86
N LEU A 119 -3.39 2.92 22.86
CA LEU A 119 -3.11 3.98 21.89
C LEU A 119 -4.35 4.33 21.04
N GLN A 120 -5.11 3.32 20.61
CA GLN A 120 -6.31 3.51 19.82
C GLN A 120 -7.44 4.16 20.64
N GLU A 121 -7.62 3.78 21.90
CA GLU A 121 -8.56 4.42 22.82
C GLU A 121 -8.17 5.90 23.06
N LEU A 122 -6.89 6.17 23.23
CA LEU A 122 -6.38 7.53 23.38
C LEU A 122 -6.64 8.39 22.14
N ASP A 123 -6.43 7.84 20.94
CA ASP A 123 -6.74 8.51 19.68
C ASP A 123 -8.24 8.76 19.51
N ALA A 124 -9.10 7.84 19.95
CA ALA A 124 -10.55 8.03 19.93
C ALA A 124 -10.99 9.20 20.83
N ILE A 125 -10.41 9.34 22.03
CA ILE A 125 -10.67 10.49 22.91
C ILE A 125 -10.26 11.81 22.24
N TYR A 126 -9.11 11.83 21.55
CA TYR A 126 -8.66 13.02 20.83
C TYR A 126 -9.61 13.46 19.73
N THR A 127 -10.21 12.51 18.98
CA THR A 127 -11.22 12.88 17.96
C THR A 127 -12.44 13.57 18.57
N THR A 128 -12.78 13.25 19.82
CA THR A 128 -13.86 13.93 20.56
C THR A 128 -13.45 15.36 20.90
N TYR A 129 -12.22 15.58 21.39
CA TYR A 129 -11.70 16.93 21.66
C TYR A 129 -11.61 17.81 20.41
N GLN A 130 -11.28 17.24 19.25
CA GLN A 130 -11.31 17.97 17.98
C GLN A 130 -12.72 18.42 17.59
N GLN A 131 -13.76 17.65 17.92
CA GLN A 131 -15.14 18.02 17.66
C GLN A 131 -15.59 19.16 18.57
N ASP A 132 -15.24 19.11 19.85
CA ASP A 132 -15.58 20.13 20.85
C ASP A 132 -14.90 21.49 20.54
N LEU A 133 -13.68 21.48 19.99
CA LEU A 133 -12.96 22.69 19.58
C LEU A 133 -13.69 23.51 18.52
N ASN A 134 -14.37 22.84 17.58
CA ASN A 134 -15.11 23.52 16.53
C ASN A 134 -16.39 24.22 17.03
N GLN A 135 -16.79 23.96 18.28
CA GLN A 135 -18.04 24.44 18.86
C GLN A 135 -17.85 25.51 19.95
N THR A 136 -16.61 25.78 20.37
CA THR A 136 -16.32 26.61 21.56
C THR A 136 -15.62 27.92 21.21
N ILE A 137 -16.03 29.02 21.86
CA ILE A 137 -15.43 30.37 21.66
C ILE A 137 -14.12 30.53 22.46
N ASN A 138 -13.96 29.76 23.54
CA ASN A 138 -12.74 29.74 24.35
C ASN A 138 -12.06 28.37 24.23
N ASN A 139 -10.89 28.35 23.59
CA ASN A 139 -10.20 27.13 23.16
C ASN A 139 -9.03 26.74 24.07
N GLU A 140 -8.66 27.58 25.04
CA GLU A 140 -7.51 27.35 25.91
C GLU A 140 -7.59 26.05 26.73
N PRO A 141 -8.74 25.65 27.33
CA PRO A 141 -8.84 24.36 28.02
C PRO A 141 -8.68 23.17 27.08
N VAL A 142 -9.14 23.30 25.84
CA VAL A 142 -9.07 22.21 24.85
C VAL A 142 -7.65 22.08 24.30
N VAL A 143 -6.92 23.20 24.09
CA VAL A 143 -5.50 23.21 23.74
C VAL A 143 -4.67 22.45 24.78
N ARG A 144 -4.91 22.71 26.07
CA ARG A 144 -4.24 21.99 27.17
C ARG A 144 -4.56 20.50 27.16
N ALA A 145 -5.81 20.12 26.87
CA ALA A 145 -6.21 18.73 26.73
C ALA A 145 -5.53 18.04 25.54
N MET A 146 -5.33 18.76 24.42
CA MET A 146 -4.57 18.26 23.26
C MET A 146 -3.10 18.06 23.58
N LEU A 147 -2.49 19.00 24.33
CA LEU A 147 -1.11 18.87 24.77
C LEU A 147 -0.92 17.62 25.64
N ASP A 148 -1.78 17.43 26.65
CA ASP A 148 -1.79 16.24 27.52
C ASP A 148 -2.00 14.94 26.71
N TYR A 149 -2.85 14.98 25.69
CA TYR A 149 -3.00 13.87 24.75
C TYR A 149 -1.68 13.53 24.04
N TYR A 150 -0.98 14.50 23.45
CA TYR A 150 0.26 14.22 22.73
C TYR A 150 1.36 13.73 23.67
N GLU A 151 1.46 14.27 24.89
CA GLU A 151 2.39 13.78 25.92
C GLU A 151 2.13 12.31 26.26
N LYS A 152 0.87 11.94 26.48
CA LYS A 152 0.46 10.55 26.73
C LYS A 152 0.75 9.65 25.54
N LYS A 153 0.47 10.11 24.32
CA LYS A 153 0.76 9.38 23.09
C LYS A 153 2.25 9.07 22.96
N VAL A 154 3.10 10.06 23.14
CA VAL A 154 4.57 9.88 23.14
C VAL A 154 5.00 8.87 24.21
N LYS A 155 4.40 8.90 25.41
CA LYS A 155 4.71 7.96 26.49
C LYS A 155 4.33 6.52 26.14
N ILE A 156 3.16 6.29 25.56
CA ILE A 156 2.73 4.96 25.12
C ILE A 156 3.65 4.45 24.00
N LEU A 157 3.96 5.29 23.00
CA LEU A 157 4.86 4.94 21.91
C LEU A 157 6.26 4.56 22.41
N ASN A 158 6.81 5.32 23.36
CA ASN A 158 8.08 4.97 24.00
C ASN A 158 8.04 3.61 24.69
N ARG A 159 6.96 3.34 25.44
CA ARG A 159 6.78 2.05 26.12
C ARG A 159 6.68 0.91 25.11
N LEU A 160 6.01 1.14 23.99
CA LEU A 160 5.86 0.17 22.92
C LEU A 160 7.22 -0.14 22.27
N LEU A 161 8.02 0.89 21.97
CA LEU A 161 9.40 0.71 21.47
C LEU A 161 10.28 -0.07 22.44
N LEU A 162 10.23 0.25 23.74
CA LEU A 162 10.99 -0.47 24.77
C LEU A 162 10.62 -1.95 24.83
N GLU A 163 9.32 -2.26 24.72
CA GLU A 163 8.86 -3.64 24.81
C GLU A 163 9.20 -4.43 23.53
N ILE A 164 9.14 -3.81 22.35
CA ILE A 164 9.66 -4.38 21.08
C ILE A 164 11.15 -4.70 21.22
N GLU A 165 11.94 -3.75 21.73
CA GLU A 165 13.38 -3.90 21.89
C GLU A 165 13.72 -5.04 22.87
N LYS A 166 13.01 -5.11 24.00
CA LYS A 166 13.16 -6.19 24.98
C LYS A 166 12.84 -7.56 24.40
N GLN A 167 11.79 -7.68 23.58
CA GLN A 167 11.46 -8.94 22.90
C GLN A 167 12.57 -9.37 21.95
N LYS A 168 13.11 -8.44 21.15
CA LYS A 168 14.24 -8.70 20.26
C LYS A 168 15.48 -9.22 21.03
N TYR A 169 15.82 -8.60 22.16
CA TYR A 169 16.95 -9.05 22.98
C TYR A 169 16.74 -10.45 23.58
N HIS A 170 15.52 -10.81 23.99
CA HIS A 170 15.22 -12.16 24.49
C HIS A 170 15.29 -13.24 23.40
N GLU A 171 14.90 -12.93 22.16
CA GLU A 171 15.05 -13.86 21.02
C GLU A 171 16.52 -14.11 20.66
N GLU A 172 17.37 -13.07 20.70
CA GLU A 172 18.81 -13.20 20.41
C GLU A 172 19.58 -13.98 21.49
N THR A 173 19.13 -13.96 22.75
CA THR A 173 19.80 -14.70 23.85
C THR A 173 19.39 -16.16 23.96
N ILE A 174 18.22 -16.55 23.44
CA ILE A 174 17.75 -17.95 23.44
C ILE A 174 18.30 -18.72 22.23
N THR A 175 18.78 -18.02 21.19
CA THR A 175 19.29 -18.62 19.94
C THR A 175 20.81 -18.85 19.93
N LEU A 176 21.53 -18.49 21.00
CA LEU A 176 22.97 -18.72 21.21
C LEU A 176 23.22 -19.82 22.26
#